data_AF-A0A140DT17-F1
#
_entry.id   AF-A0A140DT17-F1
#
_cell.length_a   1.000
_cell.length_b   1.000
_cell.length_c   1.000
_cell.angle_alpha   90.00
_cell.angle_beta   90.00
_cell.angle_gamma   90.00
#
_symmetry.space_group_name_H-M   'P 1'
#
loop_
_entity.id
_entity.type
_entity.pdbx_description
1 polymer ?
#
loop_
_entity_poly.entity_id
_entity_poly.type
_entity_poly.pdbx_seq_one_letter_code
_entity_poly.pdbx_strand_id
1 'polypeptide(L)'
;MEMTAIDMISFLHTNMKKTYRPDDQVECHAAILKDWHRNDAWLPEDCPDPLRAAYDDSYAYYCDHEGFHDFCCREDKFLAYINKAEQDAEEDVYFSINSFWTTKRTEANIRHLNAFVIDYDFYKLDEYKHLDPEEMYRTHIKNSLPLKPSFVIDSGRGLYCLFAIEHVPCSCTSLYKAICTRLIESQKRFGADSKATLTTQVIRIPGSINGRSGRPVRVLDASEKRYTISDFADLYLPFSRAEVRDYKKAKSCQMRSPQVSRKSKSNRSSRQNSQFSIFESDLKTLIEMRNKAGICSGYRETLLYLYWERAAKCGLANEAIEKKILYLNSRFMQPLPQTEALTRCKPAREYVHVTSKRKAIRKLEISPNEQELLFFLVSARRDMRLRKARSRKKTKICGKTPAAQKRHERRCQVLRGLACGKSAKELAETLGVVRKTILSDCEYIRRHYCEFSDIIKSLSYQVGNNLAHILLPKQPVEKVCASLQTLRL
;
A
#
# COMPACT_ATOMS: atom_id res chain seq x y z
N MET A 1 14.04 1.15 36.06
CA MET A 1 14.70 1.16 34.74
C MET A 1 13.85 2.01 33.83
N GLU A 2 14.47 2.95 33.15
CA GLU A 2 13.81 3.69 32.06
C GLU A 2 13.56 2.69 30.92
N MET A 3 12.37 2.72 30.32
CA MET A 3 11.98 1.76 29.29
C MET A 3 12.66 2.11 27.97
N THR A 4 13.45 1.20 27.41
CA THR A 4 14.15 1.42 26.14
C THR A 4 13.22 1.24 24.94
N ALA A 5 13.62 1.75 23.77
CA ALA A 5 12.89 1.51 22.53
C ALA A 5 12.78 0.02 22.20
N ILE A 6 13.83 -0.75 22.47
CA ILE A 6 13.83 -2.21 22.25
C ILE A 6 12.80 -2.88 23.15
N ASP A 7 12.73 -2.55 24.43
CA ASP A 7 11.80 -3.18 25.37
C ASP A 7 10.36 -2.99 24.90
N MET A 8 10.00 -1.74 24.56
CA MET A 8 8.67 -1.40 24.06
C MET A 8 8.36 -2.09 22.73
N ILE A 9 9.27 -2.03 21.76
CA ILE A 9 9.03 -2.54 20.40
C ILE A 9 9.03 -4.07 20.39
N SER A 10 9.89 -4.71 21.19
CA SER A 10 9.88 -6.18 21.39
C SER A 10 8.58 -6.64 22.03
N PHE A 11 8.05 -5.87 22.98
CA PHE A 11 6.72 -6.12 23.53
C PHE A 11 5.66 -6.05 22.42
N LEU A 12 5.64 -5.01 21.58
CA LEU A 12 4.65 -4.92 20.49
C LEU A 12 4.78 -6.07 19.47
N HIS A 13 6.01 -6.45 19.12
CA HIS A 13 6.31 -7.41 18.04
C HIS A 13 6.59 -8.85 18.52
N THR A 14 6.16 -9.22 19.72
CA THR A 14 6.39 -10.55 20.35
C THR A 14 6.01 -11.76 19.46
N ASN A 15 5.13 -11.57 18.47
CA ASN A 15 4.67 -12.63 17.60
C ASN A 15 5.52 -12.85 16.34
N MET A 16 6.58 -12.05 16.09
CA MET A 16 7.39 -12.18 14.87
C MET A 16 8.05 -13.56 14.74
N LYS A 17 8.45 -14.21 15.84
CA LYS A 17 8.98 -15.60 15.84
C LYS A 17 7.91 -16.69 15.79
N LYS A 18 6.62 -16.36 15.88
CA LYS A 18 5.57 -17.40 15.91
C LYS A 18 5.39 -18.04 14.54
N THR A 19 5.64 -19.33 14.48
CA THR A 19 5.27 -20.21 13.37
C THR A 19 3.93 -20.89 13.65
N TYR A 20 3.14 -21.15 12.60
CA TYR A 20 1.84 -21.82 12.75
C TYR A 20 1.97 -23.35 12.71
N ARG A 21 3.06 -23.85 12.11
CA ARG A 21 3.41 -25.27 12.03
C ARG A 21 4.88 -25.46 12.38
N PRO A 22 5.28 -26.61 12.93
CA PRO A 22 6.68 -26.92 13.20
C PRO A 22 7.59 -26.73 11.98
N ASP A 23 7.05 -27.01 10.78
CA ASP A 23 7.79 -26.95 9.51
C ASP A 23 7.57 -25.63 8.73
N ASP A 24 6.85 -24.66 9.30
CA ASP A 24 6.60 -23.37 8.64
C ASP A 24 7.89 -22.55 8.60
N GLN A 25 8.57 -22.56 7.45
CA GLN A 25 9.74 -21.71 7.14
C GLN A 25 9.33 -20.26 6.85
N VAL A 26 8.27 -19.75 7.48
CA VAL A 26 7.71 -18.46 7.10
C VAL A 26 8.31 -17.34 7.94
N GLU A 27 9.06 -16.46 7.28
CA GLU A 27 9.71 -15.31 7.90
C GLU A 27 8.74 -14.13 8.12
N CYS A 28 8.78 -13.53 9.30
CA CYS A 28 8.02 -12.33 9.61
C CYS A 28 8.92 -11.11 9.51
N HIS A 29 8.37 -10.03 8.94
CA HIS A 29 9.12 -8.80 8.69
C HIS A 29 8.47 -7.61 9.38
N ALA A 30 9.27 -6.68 9.90
CA ALA A 30 8.84 -5.36 10.35
C ALA A 30 9.61 -4.29 9.56
N ALA A 31 9.04 -3.09 9.43
CA ALA A 31 9.59 -2.04 8.60
C ALA A 31 10.22 -0.92 9.44
N ILE A 32 11.38 -0.47 9.01
CA ILE A 32 11.96 0.83 9.35
C ILE A 32 11.70 1.77 8.18
N LEU A 33 11.21 2.98 8.45
CA LEU A 33 11.03 4.03 7.45
C LEU A 33 11.92 5.21 7.85
N LYS A 34 12.84 5.60 6.96
CA LYS A 34 13.65 6.81 7.08
C LYS A 34 14.07 7.29 5.69
N ASP A 35 14.71 8.45 5.64
CA ASP A 35 15.46 8.90 4.46
C ASP A 35 16.83 8.21 4.44
N TRP A 36 16.97 7.18 3.60
CA TRP A 36 18.19 6.37 3.50
C TRP A 36 19.31 7.04 2.69
N HIS A 37 19.05 8.19 2.07
CA HIS A 37 20.06 8.97 1.36
C HIS A 37 20.84 9.91 2.29
N ARG A 38 20.37 10.15 3.52
CA ARG A 38 21.16 10.85 4.53
C ARG A 38 22.40 10.01 4.89
N ASN A 39 23.57 10.65 4.81
CA ASN A 39 24.92 10.06 4.76
C ASN A 39 25.39 9.34 6.06
N ASP A 40 24.48 8.93 6.93
CA ASP A 40 24.71 8.32 8.25
C ASP A 40 23.99 6.98 8.44
N ALA A 41 23.32 6.46 7.41
CA ALA A 41 22.48 5.27 7.53
C ALA A 41 23.30 3.98 7.75
N TRP A 42 23.38 3.53 9.00
CA TRP A 42 23.87 2.21 9.36
C TRP A 42 22.86 1.13 8.96
N LEU A 43 23.31 0.04 8.36
CA LEU A 43 22.50 -1.15 8.07
C LEU A 43 23.12 -2.36 8.76
N PRO A 44 22.31 -3.26 9.35
CA PRO A 44 22.81 -4.53 9.83
C PRO A 44 23.48 -5.34 8.69
N GLU A 45 24.53 -6.10 8.99
CA GLU A 45 25.22 -6.96 8.01
C GLU A 45 24.25 -7.90 7.26
N ASP A 46 24.60 -8.20 6.01
CA ASP A 46 23.82 -9.03 5.07
C ASP A 46 22.42 -8.52 4.72
N CYS A 47 22.10 -7.26 5.04
CA CYS A 47 20.82 -6.65 4.67
C CYS A 47 20.89 -6.05 3.26
N PRO A 48 19.89 -6.31 2.39
CA PRO A 48 19.82 -5.64 1.11
C PRO A 48 19.60 -4.15 1.32
N ASP A 49 20.34 -3.33 0.58
CA ASP A 49 20.17 -1.87 0.58
C ASP A 49 18.70 -1.51 0.25
N PRO A 50 17.99 -0.79 1.13
CA PRO A 50 16.59 -0.41 0.93
C PRO A 50 16.36 0.36 -0.38
N LEU A 51 17.35 1.13 -0.83
CA LEU A 51 17.31 1.88 -2.08
C LEU A 51 17.48 0.95 -3.28
N ARG A 52 18.44 0.01 -3.25
CA ARG A 52 18.56 -1.06 -4.28
C ARG A 52 17.36 -2.01 -4.31
N ALA A 53 16.68 -2.22 -3.19
CA ALA A 53 15.46 -3.04 -3.17
C ALA A 53 14.27 -2.30 -3.84
N ALA A 54 14.27 -0.96 -3.78
CA ALA A 54 13.27 -0.12 -4.41
C ALA A 54 13.54 0.13 -5.91
N TYR A 55 14.82 0.19 -6.30
CA TYR A 55 15.30 0.57 -7.63
C TYR A 55 16.31 -0.47 -8.14
N ASP A 56 16.16 -1.01 -9.36
CA ASP A 56 17.16 -1.96 -9.89
C ASP A 56 18.53 -1.28 -10.12
N ASP A 57 19.61 -2.06 -10.26
CA ASP A 57 20.98 -1.56 -10.40
C ASP A 57 21.19 -0.63 -11.61
N SER A 58 20.30 -0.64 -12.61
CA SER A 58 20.35 0.28 -13.76
C SER A 58 19.77 1.67 -13.47
N TYR A 59 19.11 1.83 -12.32
CA TYR A 59 18.35 3.03 -11.92
C TYR A 59 19.09 3.90 -10.89
N ALA A 60 20.21 3.41 -10.33
CA ALA A 60 21.03 4.11 -9.34
C ALA A 60 21.83 5.31 -9.90
N TYR A 61 21.89 5.47 -11.23
CA TYR A 61 22.77 6.45 -11.88
C TYR A 61 22.10 7.80 -12.22
N TYR A 62 20.77 7.94 -12.04
CA TYR A 62 20.02 9.05 -12.66
C TYR A 62 19.02 9.80 -11.79
N CYS A 63 19.01 9.66 -10.46
CA CYS A 63 18.01 10.36 -9.66
C CYS A 63 18.53 10.81 -8.29
N ASP A 64 18.58 12.14 -8.09
CA ASP A 64 18.47 12.79 -6.78
C ASP A 64 17.11 12.41 -6.18
N HIS A 65 17.08 11.35 -5.36
CA HIS A 65 15.89 10.94 -4.65
C HIS A 65 16.00 11.35 -3.18
N GLU A 66 15.60 12.58 -2.86
CA GLU A 66 15.22 12.92 -1.48
C GLU A 66 13.91 12.16 -1.17
N GLY A 67 13.92 11.26 -0.19
CA GLY A 67 12.72 10.45 0.06
C GLY A 67 12.83 9.42 1.19
N PHE A 68 11.70 9.19 1.86
CA PHE A 68 11.58 8.13 2.86
C PHE A 68 11.33 6.78 2.19
N HIS A 69 12.16 5.78 2.49
CA HIS A 69 12.01 4.41 1.99
C HIS A 69 11.83 3.39 3.10
N ASP A 70 11.05 2.34 2.82
CA ASP A 70 10.79 1.26 3.75
C ASP A 70 11.89 0.19 3.66
N PHE A 71 12.56 -0.08 4.77
CA PHE A 71 13.40 -1.25 4.96
C PHE A 71 12.63 -2.30 5.79
N CYS A 72 12.14 -3.34 5.13
CA CYS A 72 11.43 -4.42 5.80
C CYS A 72 12.37 -5.61 6.05
N CYS A 73 12.63 -5.94 7.31
CA CYS A 73 13.59 -6.96 7.71
C CYS A 73 13.05 -7.87 8.80
N ARG A 74 13.76 -8.97 9.04
CA ARG A 74 13.47 -9.94 10.12
C ARG A 74 13.69 -9.32 11.49
N GLU A 75 13.10 -9.91 12.51
CA GLU A 75 13.11 -9.38 13.89
C GLU A 75 14.52 -9.11 14.44
N ASP A 76 15.47 -10.01 14.22
CA ASP A 76 16.85 -9.85 14.70
C ASP A 76 17.50 -8.58 14.13
N LYS A 77 17.36 -8.35 12.83
CA LYS A 77 17.88 -7.17 12.13
C LYS A 77 17.07 -5.91 12.48
N PHE A 78 15.75 -6.06 12.63
CA PHE A 78 14.84 -4.98 13.01
C PHE A 78 15.19 -4.43 14.40
N LEU A 79 15.30 -5.30 15.41
CA LEU A 79 15.62 -4.90 16.78
C LEU A 79 17.06 -4.37 16.90
N ALA A 80 18.01 -4.92 16.14
CA ALA A 80 19.36 -4.38 16.05
C ALA A 80 19.36 -2.94 15.53
N TYR A 81 18.55 -2.66 14.50
CA TYR A 81 18.36 -1.29 13.99
C TYR A 81 17.73 -0.37 15.04
N ILE A 82 16.66 -0.79 15.70
CA ILE A 82 15.99 0.00 16.76
C ILE A 82 17.00 0.43 17.83
N ASN A 83 17.83 -0.51 18.31
CA ASN A 83 18.86 -0.22 19.31
C ASN A 83 19.82 0.87 18.84
N LYS A 84 20.31 0.73 17.60
CA LYS A 84 21.29 1.66 17.02
C LYS A 84 20.69 3.04 16.83
N ALA A 85 19.46 3.11 16.33
CA ALA A 85 18.72 4.36 16.12
C ALA A 85 18.48 5.13 17.43
N GLU A 86 18.17 4.41 18.52
CA GLU A 86 18.04 4.99 19.86
C GLU A 86 19.39 5.51 20.40
N GLN A 87 20.46 4.71 20.28
CA GLN A 87 21.81 5.09 20.74
C GLN A 87 22.37 6.32 20.01
N ASP A 88 22.11 6.41 18.71
CA ASP A 88 22.62 7.49 17.86
C ASP A 88 21.68 8.71 17.86
N ALA A 89 20.56 8.67 18.59
CA ALA A 89 19.51 9.68 18.61
C ALA A 89 19.09 10.10 17.18
N GLU A 90 18.85 9.10 16.33
CA GLU A 90 18.69 9.28 14.90
C GLU A 90 17.49 10.20 14.56
N GLU A 91 17.65 11.08 13.56
CA GLU A 91 16.61 12.03 13.19
C GLU A 91 15.58 11.41 12.23
N ASP A 92 14.30 11.63 12.53
CA ASP A 92 13.18 11.26 11.67
C ASP A 92 13.23 9.79 11.20
N VAL A 93 13.40 8.88 12.16
CA VAL A 93 13.32 7.43 11.94
C VAL A 93 12.04 6.86 12.55
N TYR A 94 11.40 5.94 11.83
CA TYR A 94 10.09 5.41 12.16
C TYR A 94 10.08 3.89 12.08
N PHE A 95 9.23 3.24 12.87
CA PHE A 95 9.01 1.79 12.82
C PHE A 95 7.53 1.46 12.55
N SER A 96 7.28 0.34 11.88
CA SER A 96 5.92 -0.15 11.64
C SER A 96 5.30 -0.77 12.89
N ILE A 97 4.04 -0.44 13.15
CA ILE A 97 3.27 -1.03 14.25
C ILE A 97 2.98 -2.51 14.00
N ASN A 98 2.50 -2.83 12.80
CA ASN A 98 2.12 -4.17 12.39
C ASN A 98 3.23 -4.82 11.55
N SER A 99 3.25 -6.15 11.50
CA SER A 99 4.29 -6.93 10.80
C SER A 99 3.76 -7.62 9.54
N PHE A 100 4.66 -8.10 8.70
CA PHE A 100 4.41 -8.48 7.31
C PHE A 100 4.93 -9.87 6.94
N TRP A 101 4.34 -10.48 5.91
CA TRP A 101 4.73 -11.76 5.31
C TRP A 101 5.93 -11.65 4.38
N THR A 102 6.26 -10.46 3.90
CA THR A 102 7.30 -10.22 2.90
C THR A 102 8.03 -8.93 3.23
N THR A 103 9.14 -8.67 2.55
CA THR A 103 9.92 -7.42 2.61
C THR A 103 9.20 -6.20 2.00
N LYS A 104 7.88 -6.23 1.86
CA LYS A 104 7.07 -5.14 1.30
C LYS A 104 5.96 -4.76 2.26
N ARG A 105 6.09 -3.59 2.89
CA ARG A 105 5.06 -2.96 3.72
C ARG A 105 3.85 -2.59 2.88
N THR A 106 2.90 -3.50 2.78
CA THR A 106 1.60 -3.25 2.14
C THR A 106 0.50 -3.94 2.94
N GLU A 107 -0.73 -3.43 2.85
CA GLU A 107 -1.86 -4.02 3.56
C GLU A 107 -2.09 -5.49 3.16
N ALA A 108 -1.87 -5.83 1.89
CA ALA A 108 -2.00 -7.19 1.38
C ALA A 108 -0.98 -8.17 2.00
N ASN A 109 0.12 -7.64 2.55
CA ASN A 109 1.21 -8.41 3.13
C ASN A 109 1.18 -8.42 4.65
N ILE A 110 0.18 -7.85 5.32
CA ILE A 110 0.09 -7.91 6.78
C ILE A 110 0.07 -9.37 7.23
N ARG A 111 0.89 -9.68 8.22
CA ARG A 111 0.97 -10.98 8.88
C ARG A 111 0.33 -10.92 10.26
N HIS A 112 0.83 -10.03 11.11
CA HIS A 112 0.29 -9.84 12.45
C HIS A 112 -0.17 -8.39 12.66
N LEU A 113 -1.39 -8.25 13.15
CA LEU A 113 -1.87 -7.00 13.74
C LEU A 113 -1.46 -7.02 15.22
N ASN A 114 -0.66 -6.04 15.62
CA ASN A 114 0.06 -6.03 16.89
C ASN A 114 -0.48 -5.00 17.88
N ALA A 115 -0.98 -3.86 17.41
CA ALA A 115 -1.49 -2.80 18.28
C ALA A 115 -2.44 -1.85 17.56
N PHE A 116 -3.29 -1.17 18.32
CA PHE A 116 -3.98 0.04 17.90
C PHE A 116 -3.15 1.27 18.27
N VAL A 117 -3.20 2.31 17.45
CA VAL A 117 -2.51 3.59 17.72
C VAL A 117 -3.48 4.74 17.52
N ILE A 118 -3.43 5.70 18.44
CA ILE A 118 -4.08 7.00 18.30
C ILE A 118 -2.98 8.06 18.24
N ASP A 119 -2.94 8.81 17.15
CA ASP A 119 -2.00 9.92 16.93
C ASP A 119 -2.69 11.24 17.25
N TYR A 120 -2.23 11.92 18.32
CA TYR A 120 -2.80 13.17 18.81
C TYR A 120 -1.97 14.37 18.33
N ASP A 121 -2.48 15.04 17.30
CA ASP A 121 -1.97 16.33 16.81
C ASP A 121 -2.62 17.51 17.57
N PHE A 122 -2.69 17.41 18.90
CA PHE A 122 -3.37 18.40 19.75
C PHE A 122 -2.78 19.81 19.59
N TYR A 123 -1.49 19.92 19.22
CA TYR A 123 -0.81 21.19 18.97
C TYR A 123 -1.42 22.00 17.82
N LYS A 124 -2.26 21.39 16.97
CA LYS A 124 -3.01 22.07 15.91
C LYS A 124 -4.30 22.72 16.40
N LEU A 125 -4.73 22.42 17.63
CA LEU A 125 -5.94 22.94 18.24
C LEU A 125 -5.58 24.13 19.14
N ASP A 126 -6.25 25.27 18.93
CA ASP A 126 -5.97 26.48 19.71
C ASP A 126 -6.14 26.30 21.22
N GLU A 127 -7.09 25.44 21.61
CA GLU A 127 -7.36 25.07 23.01
C GLU A 127 -6.18 24.36 23.68
N TYR A 128 -5.39 23.56 22.94
CA TYR A 128 -4.35 22.70 23.53
C TYR A 128 -2.94 23.02 23.07
N LYS A 129 -2.73 23.93 22.10
CA LYS A 129 -1.42 24.22 21.50
C LYS A 129 -0.34 24.72 22.47
N HIS A 130 -0.73 25.16 23.66
CA HIS A 130 0.16 25.68 24.69
C HIS A 130 0.60 24.59 25.68
N LEU A 131 -0.09 23.45 25.72
CA LEU A 131 0.24 22.33 26.60
C LEU A 131 1.42 21.56 26.03
N ASP A 132 2.23 20.97 26.91
CA ASP A 132 3.17 19.93 26.48
C ASP A 132 2.47 18.55 26.38
N PRO A 133 3.10 17.57 25.70
CA PRO A 133 2.50 16.25 25.52
C PRO A 133 2.20 15.49 26.82
N GLU A 134 3.04 15.65 27.86
CA GLU A 134 2.80 14.97 29.14
C GLU A 134 1.61 15.59 29.86
N GLU A 135 1.55 16.92 29.91
CA GLU A 135 0.43 17.65 30.48
C GLU A 135 -0.87 17.28 29.77
N MET A 136 -0.90 17.35 28.44
CA MET A 136 -2.06 16.97 27.62
C MET A 136 -2.53 15.54 27.91
N TYR A 137 -1.60 14.60 28.05
CA TYR A 137 -1.95 13.22 28.41
C TYR A 137 -2.58 13.16 29.81
N ARG A 138 -1.94 13.75 30.82
CA ARG A 138 -2.36 13.62 32.22
C ARG A 138 -3.70 14.31 32.51
N THR A 139 -3.94 15.48 31.94
CA THR A 139 -5.10 16.32 32.27
C THR A 139 -6.32 16.00 31.40
N HIS A 140 -6.13 15.71 30.11
CA HIS A 140 -7.24 15.58 29.15
C HIS A 140 -7.44 14.16 28.62
N ILE A 141 -6.38 13.46 28.22
CA ILE A 141 -6.51 12.21 27.46
C ILE A 141 -6.67 10.99 28.37
N LYS A 142 -5.85 10.87 29.42
CA LYS A 142 -5.72 9.66 30.24
C LYS A 142 -7.06 9.14 30.78
N ASN A 143 -7.87 10.04 31.33
CA ASN A 143 -9.17 9.69 31.92
C ASN A 143 -10.32 9.64 30.88
N SER A 144 -10.06 10.05 29.64
CA SER A 144 -11.05 10.01 28.57
C SER A 144 -11.06 8.68 27.81
N LEU A 145 -10.04 7.84 28.01
CA LEU A 145 -9.90 6.54 27.36
C LEU A 145 -10.51 5.45 28.27
N PRO A 146 -11.38 4.57 27.74
CA PRO A 146 -11.98 3.49 28.53
C PRO A 146 -10.97 2.38 28.86
N LEU A 147 -9.89 2.26 28.08
CA LEU A 147 -8.78 1.36 28.33
C LEU A 147 -7.51 2.17 28.61
N LYS A 148 -6.67 1.70 29.52
CA LYS A 148 -5.34 2.30 29.75
C LYS A 148 -4.45 1.98 28.53
N PRO A 149 -3.73 2.96 27.95
CA PRO A 149 -2.72 2.67 26.94
C PRO A 149 -1.65 1.70 27.45
N SER A 150 -1.17 0.83 26.57
CA SER A 150 0.02 0.00 26.82
C SER A 150 1.25 0.89 26.93
N PHE A 151 1.36 1.86 26.00
CA PHE A 151 2.42 2.86 25.97
C PHE A 151 1.85 4.22 25.54
N VAL A 152 2.43 5.28 26.09
CA VAL A 152 2.21 6.66 25.65
C VAL A 152 3.55 7.25 25.27
N ILE A 153 3.62 7.86 24.09
CA ILE A 153 4.88 8.34 23.51
C ILE A 153 4.74 9.82 23.16
N ASP A 154 5.61 10.65 23.72
CA ASP A 154 5.86 12.02 23.25
C ASP A 154 6.55 11.95 21.89
N SER A 155 5.88 12.42 20.83
CA SER A 155 6.42 12.43 19.47
C SER A 155 7.36 13.60 19.19
N GLY A 156 7.58 14.48 20.16
CA GLY A 156 8.31 15.75 20.05
C GLY A 156 7.41 16.95 19.69
N ARG A 157 6.12 16.74 19.42
CA ARG A 157 5.11 17.80 19.14
C ARG A 157 3.70 17.43 19.57
N GLY A 158 3.28 16.21 19.24
CA GLY A 158 2.05 15.57 19.69
C GLY A 158 2.37 14.35 20.55
N LEU A 159 1.42 13.42 20.68
CA LEU A 159 1.68 12.14 21.33
C LEU A 159 0.96 10.97 20.68
N TYR A 160 1.50 9.77 20.90
CA TYR A 160 0.88 8.52 20.51
C TYR A 160 0.34 7.79 21.75
N CYS A 161 -0.89 7.30 21.71
CA CYS A 161 -1.37 6.27 22.63
C CYS A 161 -1.42 4.94 21.90
N LEU A 162 -0.67 3.96 22.38
CA LEU A 162 -0.59 2.62 21.80
C LEU A 162 -1.31 1.62 22.69
N PHE A 163 -2.06 0.71 22.07
CA PHE A 163 -2.71 -0.40 22.74
C PHE A 163 -2.26 -1.71 22.10
N ALA A 164 -1.33 -2.39 22.75
CA ALA A 164 -0.86 -3.70 22.32
C ALA A 164 -2.00 -4.71 22.40
N ILE A 165 -2.14 -5.50 21.34
CA ILE A 165 -3.11 -6.58 21.28
C ILE A 165 -2.40 -7.93 21.18
N GLU A 166 -3.11 -8.98 21.59
CA GLU A 166 -2.76 -10.34 21.27
C GLU A 166 -2.75 -10.56 19.76
N HIS A 167 -2.08 -11.62 19.34
CA HIS A 167 -1.96 -11.98 17.93
C HIS A 167 -3.34 -11.97 17.24
N VAL A 168 -3.49 -11.10 16.24
CA VAL A 168 -4.65 -11.12 15.36
C VAL A 168 -4.19 -11.40 13.91
N PRO A 169 -4.79 -12.40 13.24
CA PRO A 169 -4.44 -12.72 11.86
C PRO A 169 -4.95 -11.65 10.89
N CYS A 170 -4.30 -11.54 9.73
CA CYS A 170 -4.65 -10.60 8.66
C CYS A 170 -6.10 -10.75 8.13
N SER A 171 -6.76 -11.88 8.37
CA SER A 171 -8.19 -12.07 8.03
C SER A 171 -9.12 -11.12 8.82
N CYS A 172 -8.66 -10.58 9.94
CA CYS A 172 -9.41 -9.67 10.80
C CYS A 172 -9.16 -8.19 10.49
N THR A 173 -8.44 -7.85 9.42
CA THR A 173 -8.14 -6.45 9.05
C THR A 173 -9.37 -5.57 8.94
N SER A 174 -10.51 -6.07 8.44
CA SER A 174 -11.75 -5.29 8.38
C SER A 174 -12.32 -4.96 9.76
N LEU A 175 -12.26 -5.90 10.71
CA LEU A 175 -12.68 -5.68 12.09
C LEU A 175 -11.74 -4.67 12.77
N TYR A 176 -10.43 -4.87 12.62
CA TYR A 176 -9.40 -3.97 13.12
C TYR A 176 -9.63 -2.53 12.63
N LYS A 177 -9.85 -2.32 11.33
CA LYS A 177 -10.13 -0.99 10.77
C LYS A 177 -11.41 -0.37 11.34
N ALA A 178 -12.48 -1.14 11.48
CA ALA A 178 -13.73 -0.64 12.05
C ALA A 178 -13.53 -0.16 13.50
N ILE A 179 -12.76 -0.91 14.30
CA ILE A 179 -12.38 -0.53 15.66
C ILE A 179 -11.52 0.73 15.64
N CYS A 180 -10.44 0.78 14.84
CA CYS A 180 -9.59 1.97 14.69
C CYS A 180 -10.40 3.24 14.42
N THR A 181 -11.33 3.17 13.47
CA THR A 181 -12.16 4.32 13.10
C THR A 181 -12.96 4.82 14.30
N ARG A 182 -13.65 3.93 15.01
CA ARG A 182 -14.48 4.30 16.17
C ARG A 182 -13.64 4.79 17.35
N LEU A 183 -12.49 4.16 17.59
CA LEU A 183 -11.52 4.55 18.58
C LEU A 183 -11.03 5.98 18.34
N ILE A 184 -10.55 6.28 17.13
CA ILE A 184 -10.06 7.62 16.76
C ILE A 184 -11.19 8.66 16.78
N GLU A 185 -12.38 8.31 16.28
CA GLU A 185 -13.55 9.19 16.34
C GLU A 185 -13.90 9.60 17.77
N SER A 186 -13.82 8.67 18.74
CA SER A 186 -14.09 8.96 20.15
C SER A 186 -13.11 9.97 20.77
N GLN A 187 -11.93 10.14 20.15
CA GLN A 187 -10.83 10.97 20.65
C GLN A 187 -10.59 12.21 19.78
N LYS A 188 -11.41 12.44 18.74
CA LYS A 188 -11.24 13.52 17.78
C LYS A 188 -11.20 14.91 18.41
N ARG A 189 -11.94 15.13 19.51
CA ARG A 189 -11.96 16.40 20.25
C ARG A 189 -10.58 16.81 20.79
N PHE A 190 -9.70 15.84 21.05
CA PHE A 190 -8.35 16.06 21.55
C PHE A 190 -7.29 16.10 20.43
N GLY A 191 -7.70 16.16 19.16
CA GLY A 191 -6.78 16.25 18.03
C GLY A 191 -6.34 14.91 17.47
N ALA A 192 -7.06 13.82 17.75
CA ALA A 192 -6.79 12.52 17.13
C ALA A 192 -6.94 12.59 15.59
N ASP A 193 -5.89 12.26 14.84
CA ASP A 193 -5.89 12.33 13.38
C ASP A 193 -6.69 11.17 12.75
N SER A 194 -7.80 11.50 12.09
CA SER A 194 -8.63 10.52 11.37
C SER A 194 -7.91 9.90 10.16
N LYS A 195 -6.84 10.51 9.66
CA LYS A 195 -6.02 9.98 8.57
C LYS A 195 -5.04 8.90 9.04
N ALA A 196 -4.83 8.76 10.36
CA ALA A 196 -3.95 7.76 10.96
C ALA A 196 -4.56 6.35 11.06
N THR A 197 -5.53 5.99 10.21
CA THR A 197 -6.22 4.68 10.20
C THR A 197 -5.53 3.61 9.36
N LEU A 198 -4.31 3.88 8.88
CA LEU A 198 -3.58 2.96 8.01
C LEU A 198 -3.13 1.72 8.77
N THR A 199 -3.48 0.54 8.27
CA THR A 199 -3.05 -0.72 8.89
C THR A 199 -1.54 -0.95 8.77
N THR A 200 -0.87 -0.21 7.88
CA THR A 200 0.58 -0.19 7.70
C THR A 200 1.25 1.01 8.39
N GLN A 201 0.58 1.63 9.38
CA GLN A 201 1.08 2.81 10.08
C GLN A 201 2.48 2.60 10.66
N VAL A 202 3.27 3.67 10.59
CA VAL A 202 4.57 3.80 11.22
C VAL A 202 4.52 4.95 12.21
N ILE A 203 5.29 4.85 13.29
CA ILE A 203 5.48 5.95 14.26
C ILE A 203 6.96 6.10 14.56
N ARG A 204 7.36 7.23 15.14
CA ARG A 204 8.77 7.49 15.47
C ARG A 204 9.29 6.51 16.52
N ILE A 205 10.56 6.15 16.41
CA ILE A 205 11.24 5.29 17.39
C ILE A 205 11.49 6.12 18.67
N PRO A 206 11.13 5.65 19.87
CA PRO A 206 11.57 6.28 21.11
C PRO A 206 13.10 6.43 21.19
N GLY A 207 13.58 7.52 21.79
CA GLY A 207 15.00 7.88 21.80
C GLY A 207 15.50 8.61 20.54
N SER A 208 14.74 8.55 19.43
CA SER A 208 15.08 9.28 18.20
C SER A 208 14.72 10.78 18.29
N ILE A 209 15.18 11.58 17.33
CA ILE A 209 14.88 13.02 17.26
C ILE A 209 13.78 13.29 16.22
N ASN A 210 12.82 14.16 16.55
CA ASN A 210 11.88 14.71 15.58
C ASN A 210 12.49 15.91 14.87
N GLY A 211 12.89 15.77 13.60
CA GLY A 211 13.57 16.83 12.85
C GLY A 211 12.74 18.11 12.67
N ARG A 212 11.41 18.04 12.82
CA ARG A 212 10.54 19.23 12.75
C ARG A 212 10.51 20.08 14.02
N SER A 213 10.85 19.51 15.17
CA SER A 213 10.87 20.25 16.45
C SER A 213 12.22 20.23 17.15
N GLY A 214 13.15 19.38 16.72
CA GLY A 214 14.44 19.15 17.37
C GLY A 214 14.31 18.48 18.75
N ARG A 215 13.13 17.95 19.11
CA ARG A 215 12.87 17.33 20.41
C ARG A 215 13.03 15.80 20.34
N PRO A 216 13.51 15.16 21.42
CA PRO A 216 13.56 13.72 21.52
C PRO A 216 12.18 13.11 21.64
N VAL A 217 12.01 11.94 21.05
CA VAL A 217 10.83 11.10 21.18
C VAL A 217 10.97 10.29 22.46
N ARG A 218 10.00 10.36 23.38
CA ARG A 218 10.13 9.77 24.73
C ARG A 218 8.91 8.96 25.12
N VAL A 219 9.12 7.89 25.88
CA VAL A 219 8.02 7.14 26.50
C VAL A 219 7.57 7.89 27.76
N LEU A 220 6.31 8.29 27.82
CA LEU A 220 5.70 9.06 28.92
C LEU A 220 5.04 8.17 29.97
N ASP A 221 4.39 7.08 29.55
CA ASP A 221 3.71 6.11 30.43
C ASP A 221 3.82 4.73 29.79
N ALA A 222 4.10 3.73 30.60
CA ALA A 222 4.16 2.34 30.20
C ALA A 222 3.39 1.50 31.21
N SER A 223 2.42 0.73 30.72
CA SER A 223 1.66 -0.20 31.54
C SER A 223 1.91 -1.65 31.17
N GLU A 224 2.53 -1.91 30.01
CA GLU A 224 2.79 -3.24 29.46
C GLU A 224 1.53 -4.13 29.42
N LYS A 225 0.35 -3.51 29.36
CA LYS A 225 -0.90 -4.24 29.22
C LYS A 225 -1.06 -4.73 27.79
N ARG A 226 -1.53 -5.96 27.65
CA ARG A 226 -1.96 -6.54 26.37
C ARG A 226 -3.44 -6.85 26.41
N TYR A 227 -4.11 -6.51 25.33
CA TYR A 227 -5.55 -6.66 25.18
C TYR A 227 -5.88 -7.66 24.09
N THR A 228 -7.11 -8.15 24.05
CA THR A 228 -7.62 -8.87 22.89
C THR A 228 -8.32 -7.90 21.93
N ILE A 229 -8.45 -8.25 20.66
CA ILE A 229 -9.30 -7.45 19.74
C ILE A 229 -10.77 -7.43 20.18
N SER A 230 -11.18 -8.41 20.98
CA SER A 230 -12.54 -8.46 21.55
C SER A 230 -12.79 -7.33 22.52
N ASP A 231 -11.81 -7.02 23.38
CA ASP A 231 -11.93 -5.97 24.39
C ASP A 231 -12.28 -4.63 23.74
N PHE A 232 -11.69 -4.36 22.57
CA PHE A 232 -12.03 -3.18 21.78
C PHE A 232 -13.34 -3.31 21.01
N ALA A 233 -13.63 -4.49 20.44
CA ALA A 233 -14.87 -4.69 19.70
C ALA A 233 -16.09 -4.45 20.60
N ASP A 234 -16.06 -4.99 21.81
CA ASP A 234 -17.16 -4.90 22.77
C ASP A 234 -17.33 -3.47 23.32
N LEU A 235 -16.27 -2.65 23.34
CA LEU A 235 -16.32 -1.25 23.78
C LEU A 235 -16.72 -0.25 22.68
N TYR A 236 -16.25 -0.45 21.44
CA TYR A 236 -16.32 0.58 20.39
C TYR A 236 -17.29 0.28 19.26
N LEU A 237 -17.67 -0.98 19.07
CA LEU A 237 -18.59 -1.37 18.00
C LEU A 237 -20.04 -1.47 18.54
N PRO A 238 -21.04 -1.10 17.72
CA PRO A 238 -22.42 -1.01 18.18
C PRO A 238 -23.16 -2.35 18.26
N PHE A 239 -22.48 -3.48 17.98
CA PHE A 239 -23.12 -4.79 17.89
C PHE A 239 -22.43 -5.77 18.85
N SER A 240 -23.23 -6.40 19.70
CA SER A 240 -22.80 -7.48 20.56
C SER A 240 -22.44 -8.73 19.75
N ARG A 241 -21.64 -9.61 20.36
CA ARG A 241 -21.32 -10.92 19.76
C ARG A 241 -22.56 -11.76 19.48
N ALA A 242 -23.60 -11.63 20.29
CA ALA A 242 -24.87 -12.35 20.09
C ALA A 242 -25.56 -11.86 18.81
N GLU A 243 -25.73 -10.55 18.65
CA GLU A 243 -26.32 -9.95 17.46
C GLU A 243 -25.52 -10.28 16.19
N VAL A 244 -24.18 -10.27 16.26
CA VAL A 244 -23.34 -10.68 15.12
C VAL A 244 -23.53 -12.16 14.78
N ARG A 245 -23.65 -13.05 15.78
CA ARG A 245 -23.93 -14.48 15.55
C ARG A 245 -25.31 -14.66 14.93
N ASP A 246 -26.32 -13.98 15.42
CA ASP A 246 -27.69 -14.08 14.93
C ASP A 246 -27.80 -13.51 13.52
N TYR A 247 -27.13 -12.39 13.23
CA TYR A 247 -27.00 -11.87 11.87
C TYR A 247 -26.32 -12.87 10.95
N LYS A 248 -25.22 -13.51 11.38
CA LYS A 248 -24.54 -14.55 10.57
C LYS A 248 -25.44 -15.77 10.33
N LYS A 249 -26.18 -16.23 11.35
CA LYS A 249 -27.17 -17.32 11.22
C LYS A 249 -28.29 -16.92 10.27
N ALA A 250 -28.93 -15.78 10.48
CA ALA A 250 -29.99 -15.23 9.64
C ALA A 250 -29.52 -15.03 8.19
N LYS A 251 -28.32 -14.49 7.97
CA LYS A 251 -27.71 -14.37 6.65
C LYS A 251 -27.41 -15.73 6.03
N SER A 252 -26.97 -16.73 6.80
CA SER A 252 -26.78 -18.09 6.30
C SER A 252 -28.11 -18.73 5.89
N CYS A 253 -29.19 -18.50 6.65
CA CYS A 253 -30.55 -18.95 6.34
C CYS A 253 -31.14 -18.20 5.13
N GLN A 254 -30.90 -16.89 5.00
CA GLN A 254 -31.25 -16.09 3.83
C GLN A 254 -30.45 -16.49 2.58
N MET A 255 -29.17 -16.82 2.72
CA MET A 255 -28.35 -17.34 1.60
C MET A 255 -28.80 -18.74 1.16
N ARG A 256 -29.48 -19.49 2.05
CA ARG A 256 -30.19 -20.73 1.74
C ARG A 256 -31.60 -20.49 1.14
N SER A 257 -32.11 -19.26 1.14
CA SER A 257 -33.39 -18.93 0.49
C SER A 257 -33.21 -18.81 -1.04
N PRO A 258 -34.21 -19.23 -1.84
CA PRO A 258 -34.07 -19.29 -3.29
C PRO A 258 -33.72 -17.94 -3.95
N GLN A 259 -34.19 -16.83 -3.38
CA GLN A 259 -34.06 -15.47 -3.97
C GLN A 259 -32.67 -14.83 -3.81
N VAL A 260 -32.01 -14.93 -2.65
CA VAL A 260 -30.64 -14.36 -2.47
C VAL A 260 -29.60 -15.22 -3.19
N SER A 261 -29.88 -16.53 -3.33
CA SER A 261 -29.13 -17.40 -4.22
C SER A 261 -29.14 -16.87 -5.66
N ARG A 262 -30.23 -16.26 -6.15
CA ARG A 262 -30.33 -15.74 -7.54
C ARG A 262 -29.50 -14.48 -7.79
N LYS A 263 -29.44 -13.52 -6.84
CA LYS A 263 -28.65 -12.26 -6.99
C LYS A 263 -27.14 -12.47 -6.83
N SER A 264 -26.72 -13.32 -5.91
CA SER A 264 -25.30 -13.72 -5.77
C SER A 264 -24.85 -14.69 -6.87
N LYS A 265 -25.76 -15.56 -7.37
CA LYS A 265 -25.55 -16.30 -8.61
C LYS A 265 -25.46 -15.39 -9.83
N SER A 266 -26.17 -14.26 -9.94
CA SER A 266 -26.10 -13.43 -11.15
C SER A 266 -24.77 -12.68 -11.30
N ASN A 267 -24.18 -12.16 -10.21
CA ASN A 267 -22.85 -11.54 -10.25
C ASN A 267 -21.71 -12.57 -10.34
N ARG A 268 -21.90 -13.76 -9.77
CA ARG A 268 -20.94 -14.87 -9.92
C ARG A 268 -21.05 -15.51 -11.30
N SER A 269 -22.26 -15.61 -11.87
CA SER A 269 -22.50 -16.10 -13.23
C SER A 269 -22.02 -15.08 -14.26
N SER A 270 -22.18 -13.76 -14.09
CA SER A 270 -21.63 -12.80 -15.05
C SER A 270 -20.10 -12.86 -15.14
N ARG A 271 -19.41 -13.05 -14.01
CA ARG A 271 -17.95 -13.24 -13.94
C ARG A 271 -17.48 -14.65 -14.35
N GLN A 272 -18.29 -15.69 -14.10
CA GLN A 272 -18.00 -17.04 -14.57
C GLN A 272 -18.26 -17.16 -16.08
N ASN A 273 -19.29 -16.52 -16.59
CA ASN A 273 -19.63 -16.45 -18.02
C ASN A 273 -18.57 -15.66 -18.79
N SER A 274 -18.03 -14.57 -18.23
CA SER A 274 -16.92 -13.85 -18.88
C SER A 274 -15.60 -14.61 -18.88
N GLN A 275 -15.32 -15.42 -17.85
CA GLN A 275 -14.14 -16.30 -17.85
C GLN A 275 -14.33 -17.54 -18.72
N PHE A 276 -15.56 -18.07 -18.76
CA PHE A 276 -15.93 -19.21 -19.57
C PHE A 276 -15.90 -18.88 -21.06
N SER A 277 -16.35 -17.68 -21.47
CA SER A 277 -16.26 -17.25 -22.87
C SER A 277 -14.81 -17.08 -23.33
N ILE A 278 -13.92 -16.54 -22.48
CA ILE A 278 -12.48 -16.46 -22.78
C ILE A 278 -11.88 -17.87 -22.86
N PHE A 279 -12.26 -18.78 -21.95
CA PHE A 279 -11.82 -20.17 -22.01
C PHE A 279 -12.30 -20.88 -23.28
N GLU A 280 -13.55 -20.69 -23.71
CA GLU A 280 -14.06 -21.22 -24.98
C GLU A 280 -13.26 -20.67 -26.17
N SER A 281 -12.93 -19.37 -26.15
CA SER A 281 -12.07 -18.77 -27.19
C SER A 281 -10.69 -19.42 -27.22
N ASP A 282 -10.07 -19.61 -26.06
CA ASP A 282 -8.77 -20.28 -25.95
C ASP A 282 -8.81 -21.71 -26.52
N LEU A 283 -9.88 -22.46 -26.27
CA LEU A 283 -10.03 -23.80 -26.84
C LEU A 283 -10.09 -23.77 -28.37
N LYS A 284 -10.82 -22.82 -28.96
CA LYS A 284 -10.87 -22.66 -30.43
C LYS A 284 -9.51 -22.28 -31.01
N THR A 285 -8.84 -21.32 -30.39
CA THR A 285 -7.49 -20.90 -30.78
C THR A 285 -6.50 -22.06 -30.66
N LEU A 286 -6.60 -22.88 -29.60
CA LEU A 286 -5.76 -24.07 -29.44
C LEU A 286 -6.00 -25.10 -30.54
N ILE A 287 -7.26 -25.35 -30.92
CA ILE A 287 -7.60 -26.23 -32.04
C ILE A 287 -6.98 -25.70 -33.34
N GLU A 288 -7.12 -24.40 -33.62
CA GLU A 288 -6.58 -23.78 -34.82
C GLU A 288 -5.04 -23.85 -34.89
N MET A 289 -4.36 -23.59 -33.79
CA MET A 289 -2.90 -23.71 -33.70
C MET A 289 -2.43 -25.14 -33.94
N ARG A 290 -3.11 -26.12 -33.33
CA ARG A 290 -2.76 -27.54 -33.44
C ARG A 290 -3.07 -28.12 -34.80
N ASN A 291 -4.18 -27.73 -35.42
CA ASN A 291 -4.46 -28.08 -36.81
C ASN A 291 -3.38 -27.52 -37.75
N LYS A 292 -2.97 -26.26 -37.59
CA LYS A 292 -1.88 -25.67 -38.40
C LYS A 292 -0.55 -26.40 -38.21
N ALA A 293 -0.30 -26.93 -37.02
CA ALA A 293 0.89 -27.71 -36.69
C ALA A 293 0.78 -29.21 -37.04
N GLY A 294 -0.36 -29.67 -37.60
CA GLY A 294 -0.58 -31.08 -37.94
C GLY A 294 -0.80 -32.01 -36.74
N ILE A 295 -1.12 -31.48 -35.57
CA ILE A 295 -1.36 -32.27 -34.35
C ILE A 295 -2.83 -32.72 -34.33
N CYS A 296 -3.08 -34.01 -34.60
CA CYS A 296 -4.43 -34.54 -34.83
C CYS A 296 -5.01 -35.40 -33.69
N SER A 297 -4.20 -35.85 -32.72
CA SER A 297 -4.60 -36.82 -31.70
C SER A 297 -4.06 -36.48 -30.30
N GLY A 298 -4.61 -37.13 -29.25
CA GLY A 298 -4.09 -37.06 -27.87
C GLY A 298 -4.67 -35.97 -26.98
N TYR A 299 -5.38 -34.98 -27.53
CA TYR A 299 -5.93 -33.85 -26.75
C TYR A 299 -7.43 -33.60 -26.95
N ARG A 300 -8.07 -34.21 -27.95
CA ARG A 300 -9.44 -33.89 -28.40
C ARG A 300 -10.47 -34.22 -27.32
N GLU A 301 -10.41 -35.45 -26.82
CA GLU A 301 -11.27 -36.01 -25.78
C GLU A 301 -11.15 -35.18 -24.50
N THR A 302 -9.91 -34.90 -24.10
CA THR A 302 -9.58 -34.05 -22.96
C THR A 302 -10.12 -32.62 -23.13
N LEU A 303 -9.99 -32.04 -24.33
CA LEU A 303 -10.46 -30.70 -24.62
C LEU A 303 -11.99 -30.61 -24.53
N LEU A 304 -12.69 -31.55 -25.16
CA LEU A 304 -14.15 -31.63 -25.11
C LEU A 304 -14.65 -31.87 -23.68
N TYR A 305 -14.00 -32.75 -22.92
CA TYR A 305 -14.28 -32.96 -21.49
C TYR A 305 -14.14 -31.67 -20.68
N LEU A 306 -13.05 -30.91 -20.89
CA LEU A 306 -12.81 -29.66 -20.16
C LEU A 306 -13.81 -28.56 -20.52
N TYR A 307 -14.31 -28.55 -21.76
CA TYR A 307 -15.43 -27.69 -22.13
C TYR A 307 -16.70 -28.11 -21.39
N TRP A 308 -17.07 -29.39 -21.47
CA TRP A 308 -18.29 -29.93 -20.86
C TRP A 308 -18.35 -29.66 -19.36
N GLU A 309 -17.27 -29.99 -18.64
CA GLU A 309 -17.16 -29.81 -17.19
C GLU A 309 -17.39 -28.35 -16.76
N ARG A 310 -16.85 -27.39 -17.53
CA ARG A 310 -17.01 -25.96 -17.22
C ARG A 310 -18.35 -25.40 -17.68
N ALA A 311 -18.88 -25.85 -18.82
CA ALA A 311 -20.18 -25.44 -19.34
C ALA A 311 -21.31 -25.89 -18.39
N ALA A 312 -21.25 -27.13 -17.91
CA ALA A 312 -22.17 -27.65 -16.90
C ALA A 312 -22.07 -26.84 -15.59
N LYS A 313 -20.86 -26.47 -15.16
CA LYS A 313 -20.67 -25.63 -13.97
C LYS A 313 -21.27 -24.22 -14.11
N CYS A 314 -21.30 -23.68 -15.33
CA CYS A 314 -21.95 -22.41 -15.64
C CYS A 314 -23.48 -22.51 -15.75
N GLY A 315 -24.04 -23.73 -15.69
CA GLY A 315 -25.49 -23.96 -15.74
C GLY A 315 -26.09 -23.85 -17.14
N LEU A 316 -25.32 -24.13 -18.19
CA LEU A 316 -25.85 -24.21 -19.55
C LEU A 316 -26.73 -25.47 -19.69
N ALA A 317 -27.79 -25.37 -20.50
CA ALA A 317 -28.65 -26.50 -20.84
C ALA A 317 -27.86 -27.56 -21.63
N ASN A 318 -28.14 -28.85 -21.39
CA ASN A 318 -27.40 -29.95 -22.00
C ASN A 318 -27.43 -29.88 -23.53
N GLU A 319 -28.56 -29.53 -24.14
CA GLU A 319 -28.71 -29.42 -25.59
C GLU A 319 -27.78 -28.33 -26.16
N ALA A 320 -27.56 -27.25 -25.41
CA ALA A 320 -26.64 -26.17 -25.81
C ALA A 320 -25.17 -26.60 -25.69
N ILE A 321 -24.83 -27.37 -24.64
CA ILE A 321 -23.49 -27.95 -24.47
C ILE A 321 -23.20 -28.93 -25.60
N GLU A 322 -24.12 -29.85 -25.89
CA GLU A 322 -24.00 -30.85 -26.95
C GLU A 322 -23.79 -30.21 -28.33
N LYS A 323 -24.60 -29.21 -28.68
CA LYS A 323 -24.40 -28.42 -29.92
C LYS A 323 -23.00 -27.80 -29.98
N LYS A 324 -22.49 -27.25 -28.87
CA LYS A 324 -21.14 -26.67 -28.87
C LYS A 324 -20.05 -27.72 -28.94
N ILE A 325 -20.22 -28.87 -28.29
CA ILE A 325 -19.28 -29.99 -28.36
C ILE A 325 -19.16 -30.49 -29.79
N LEU A 326 -20.27 -30.69 -30.50
CA LEU A 326 -20.26 -31.06 -31.91
C LEU A 326 -19.59 -29.98 -32.78
N TYR A 327 -19.82 -28.70 -32.49
CA TYR A 327 -19.14 -27.60 -33.15
C TYR A 327 -17.62 -27.59 -32.90
N LEU A 328 -17.16 -27.76 -31.66
CA LEU A 328 -15.73 -27.84 -31.38
C LEU A 328 -15.12 -29.09 -32.02
N ASN A 329 -15.85 -30.19 -32.03
CA ASN A 329 -15.42 -31.44 -32.63
C ASN A 329 -15.24 -31.32 -34.15
N SER A 330 -16.14 -30.61 -34.85
CA SER A 330 -16.02 -30.37 -36.30
C SER A 330 -14.86 -29.44 -36.67
N ARG A 331 -14.27 -28.75 -35.70
CA ARG A 331 -13.10 -27.88 -35.90
C ARG A 331 -11.79 -28.64 -35.83
N PHE A 332 -11.75 -29.86 -35.30
CA PHE A 332 -10.53 -30.67 -35.35
C PHE A 332 -10.22 -31.09 -36.78
N MET A 333 -8.94 -31.18 -37.12
CA MET A 333 -8.51 -31.74 -38.42
C MET A 333 -9.02 -33.18 -38.61
N GLN A 334 -9.10 -33.95 -37.53
CA GLN A 334 -9.76 -35.26 -37.48
C GLN A 334 -10.79 -35.25 -36.34
N PRO A 335 -12.08 -35.04 -36.63
CA PRO A 335 -13.15 -35.10 -35.63
C PRO A 335 -13.29 -36.49 -35.02
N LEU A 336 -13.71 -36.55 -33.75
CA LEU A 336 -14.14 -37.80 -33.12
C LEU A 336 -15.52 -38.21 -33.68
N PRO A 337 -15.88 -39.51 -33.65
CA PRO A 337 -17.25 -39.94 -33.88
C PRO A 337 -18.22 -39.17 -32.97
N GLN A 338 -19.35 -38.72 -33.51
CA GLN A 338 -20.28 -37.86 -32.76
C GLN A 338 -20.78 -38.55 -31.47
N THR A 339 -21.04 -39.86 -31.55
CA THR A 339 -21.42 -40.68 -30.40
C THR A 339 -20.35 -40.66 -29.31
N GLU A 340 -19.08 -40.79 -29.67
CA GLU A 340 -17.95 -40.74 -28.73
C GLU A 340 -17.75 -39.35 -28.12
N ALA A 341 -17.88 -38.30 -28.93
CA ALA A 341 -17.78 -36.91 -28.46
C ALA A 341 -18.87 -36.56 -27.42
N LEU A 342 -20.08 -37.11 -27.57
CA LEU A 342 -21.20 -36.84 -26.67
C LEU A 342 -21.25 -37.76 -25.44
N THR A 343 -20.71 -38.99 -25.55
CA THR A 343 -20.76 -39.98 -24.46
C THR A 343 -19.46 -40.05 -23.66
N ARG A 344 -18.31 -40.30 -24.30
CA ARG A 344 -17.03 -40.53 -23.61
C ARG A 344 -16.40 -39.26 -23.07
N CYS A 345 -16.68 -38.11 -23.69
CA CYS A 345 -16.15 -36.82 -23.24
C CYS A 345 -17.05 -36.16 -22.18
N LYS A 346 -18.24 -36.72 -21.89
CA LYS A 346 -19.15 -36.19 -20.88
C LYS A 346 -18.67 -36.58 -19.46
N PRO A 347 -18.64 -35.65 -18.50
CA PRO A 347 -18.34 -35.99 -17.11
C PRO A 347 -19.35 -37.01 -16.58
N ALA A 348 -18.86 -38.09 -15.95
CA ALA A 348 -19.70 -39.17 -15.42
C ALA A 348 -20.72 -38.72 -14.37
N ARG A 349 -20.43 -37.61 -13.67
CA ARG A 349 -21.31 -36.99 -12.68
C ARG A 349 -21.02 -35.49 -12.60
N GLU A 350 -21.93 -34.75 -11.99
CA GLU A 350 -21.68 -33.35 -11.66
C GLU A 350 -20.66 -33.24 -10.52
N TYR A 351 -19.47 -32.72 -10.83
CA TYR A 351 -18.42 -32.52 -9.84
C TYR A 351 -18.57 -31.15 -9.15
N VAL A 352 -18.32 -31.13 -7.84
CA VAL A 352 -18.33 -29.89 -7.03
C VAL A 352 -17.28 -28.89 -7.54
N HIS A 353 -16.12 -29.38 -7.97
CA HIS A 353 -15.00 -28.60 -8.46
C HIS A 353 -14.69 -28.94 -9.93
N VAL A 354 -14.26 -27.93 -10.68
CA VAL A 354 -13.77 -28.10 -12.07
C VAL A 354 -12.24 -28.24 -12.08
N THR A 355 -11.71 -28.76 -13.17
CA THR A 355 -10.27 -28.90 -13.40
C THR A 355 -9.58 -27.53 -13.31
N SER A 356 -8.54 -27.45 -12.47
CA SER A 356 -7.76 -26.21 -12.28
C SER A 356 -7.03 -25.81 -13.57
N LYS A 357 -6.74 -24.52 -13.76
CA LYS A 357 -6.02 -24.02 -14.95
C LYS A 357 -4.70 -24.76 -15.18
N ARG A 358 -3.90 -24.93 -14.13
CA ARG A 358 -2.60 -25.64 -14.18
C ARG A 358 -2.78 -27.10 -14.60
N LYS A 359 -3.81 -27.78 -14.09
CA LYS A 359 -4.12 -29.16 -14.47
C LYS A 359 -4.65 -29.27 -15.90
N ALA A 360 -5.42 -28.29 -16.37
CA ALA A 360 -5.89 -28.23 -17.76
C ALA A 360 -4.74 -28.00 -18.75
N ILE A 361 -3.84 -27.04 -18.47
CA ILE A 361 -2.61 -26.81 -19.26
C ILE A 361 -1.78 -28.09 -19.35
N ARG A 362 -1.57 -28.78 -18.22
CA ARG A 362 -0.83 -30.04 -18.17
C ARG A 362 -1.52 -31.15 -18.96
N LYS A 363 -2.83 -31.35 -18.77
CA LYS A 363 -3.61 -32.41 -19.44
C LYS A 363 -3.72 -32.21 -20.95
N LEU A 364 -3.74 -30.95 -21.40
CA LEU A 364 -3.76 -30.61 -22.81
C LEU A 364 -2.35 -30.50 -23.40
N GLU A 365 -1.30 -30.63 -22.59
CA GLU A 365 0.10 -30.49 -23.00
C GLU A 365 0.34 -29.17 -23.75
N ILE A 366 -0.17 -28.05 -23.22
CA ILE A 366 -0.06 -26.74 -23.87
C ILE A 366 1.37 -26.22 -23.70
N SER A 367 2.07 -26.06 -24.82
CA SER A 367 3.43 -25.56 -24.87
C SER A 367 3.52 -24.09 -24.41
N PRO A 368 4.71 -23.62 -23.97
CA PRO A 368 4.91 -22.21 -23.64
C PRO A 368 4.56 -21.26 -24.81
N ASN A 369 4.85 -21.66 -26.05
CA ASN A 369 4.55 -20.86 -27.25
C ASN A 369 3.04 -20.72 -27.47
N GLU A 370 2.28 -21.82 -27.35
CA GLU A 370 0.82 -21.78 -27.42
C GLU A 370 0.25 -20.89 -26.29
N GLN A 371 0.79 -20.97 -25.07
CA GLN A 371 0.33 -20.17 -23.92
C GLN A 371 0.46 -18.65 -24.13
N GLU A 372 1.37 -18.17 -24.99
CA GLU A 372 1.50 -16.74 -25.29
C GLU A 372 0.36 -16.20 -26.15
N LEU A 373 -0.28 -17.06 -26.94
CA LEU A 373 -1.40 -16.71 -27.83
C LEU A 373 -2.78 -16.89 -27.16
N LEU A 374 -2.82 -17.44 -25.95
CA LEU A 374 -4.02 -17.69 -25.17
C LEU A 374 -4.26 -16.59 -24.11
N PHE A 375 -5.50 -16.46 -23.63
CA PHE A 375 -5.91 -15.42 -22.67
C PHE A 375 -6.31 -15.96 -21.30
N PHE A 376 -6.85 -17.17 -21.21
CA PHE A 376 -7.26 -17.84 -19.98
C PHE A 376 -6.25 -18.90 -19.50
N LEU A 377 -5.76 -19.75 -20.42
CA LEU A 377 -4.80 -20.84 -20.20
C LEU A 377 -3.35 -20.35 -20.34
N VAL A 378 -3.02 -19.29 -19.61
CA VAL A 378 -1.69 -18.66 -19.63
C VAL A 378 -0.77 -19.19 -18.53
N SER A 379 0.53 -18.92 -18.68
CA SER A 379 1.53 -19.28 -17.67
C SER A 379 1.25 -18.65 -16.31
N ALA A 380 1.67 -19.33 -15.23
CA ALA A 380 1.49 -18.84 -13.86
C ALA A 380 2.11 -17.43 -13.65
N ARG A 381 3.26 -17.17 -14.31
CA ARG A 381 3.94 -15.87 -14.31
C ARG A 381 3.08 -14.79 -14.97
N ARG A 382 2.45 -15.08 -16.12
CA ARG A 382 1.57 -14.14 -16.84
C ARG A 382 0.26 -13.91 -16.09
N ASP A 383 -0.37 -14.96 -15.53
CA ASP A 383 -1.58 -14.83 -14.70
C ASP A 383 -1.32 -13.95 -13.47
N MET A 384 -0.18 -14.12 -12.80
CA MET A 384 0.25 -13.24 -11.69
C MET A 384 0.46 -11.79 -12.14
N ARG A 385 1.15 -11.56 -13.28
CA ARG A 385 1.38 -10.22 -13.83
C ARG A 385 0.05 -9.52 -14.16
N LEU A 386 -0.89 -10.22 -14.79
CA LEU A 386 -2.23 -9.69 -15.13
C LEU A 386 -3.05 -9.37 -13.87
N ARG A 387 -2.98 -10.21 -12.82
CA ARG A 387 -3.61 -9.91 -11.52
C ARG A 387 -3.01 -8.64 -10.89
N LYS A 388 -1.68 -8.50 -10.93
CA LYS A 388 -0.96 -7.32 -10.42
C LYS A 388 -1.31 -6.06 -11.22
N ALA A 389 -1.40 -6.14 -12.54
CA ALA A 389 -1.81 -5.02 -13.40
C ALA A 389 -3.26 -4.57 -13.14
N ARG A 390 -4.18 -5.52 -12.93
CA ARG A 390 -5.58 -5.22 -12.54
C ARG A 390 -5.68 -4.57 -11.15
N SER A 391 -4.78 -4.93 -10.23
CA SER A 391 -4.68 -4.29 -8.91
C SER A 391 -4.09 -2.87 -9.00
N ARG A 392 -3.07 -2.66 -9.85
CA ARG A 392 -2.43 -1.35 -10.08
C ARG A 392 -3.35 -0.29 -10.71
N LYS A 393 -4.32 -0.69 -11.55
CA LYS A 393 -5.28 0.25 -12.18
C LYS A 393 -6.25 0.95 -11.20
N LYS A 394 -6.23 0.64 -9.90
CA LYS A 394 -7.08 1.29 -8.89
C LYS A 394 -6.38 2.36 -8.04
N THR A 395 -5.08 2.56 -8.22
CA THR A 395 -4.31 3.63 -7.54
C THR A 395 -3.94 4.71 -8.57
N LYS A 396 -4.66 5.84 -8.55
CA LYS A 396 -4.14 7.09 -9.13
C LYS A 396 -2.93 7.51 -8.30
N ILE A 397 -1.79 7.69 -8.94
CA ILE A 397 -0.56 8.20 -8.31
C ILE A 397 -0.57 9.73 -8.42
N CYS A 398 -0.22 10.38 -7.29
CA CYS A 398 0.01 11.82 -7.02
C CYS A 398 -1.17 12.81 -6.94
N GLY A 399 -1.30 13.41 -5.75
CA GLY A 399 -2.36 14.32 -5.31
C GLY A 399 -2.11 15.81 -5.53
N LYS A 400 -1.67 16.24 -6.71
CA LYS A 400 -1.80 17.65 -7.12
C LYS A 400 -2.99 17.79 -8.07
N THR A 401 -3.89 18.73 -7.80
CA THR A 401 -4.93 19.08 -8.77
C THR A 401 -4.28 19.70 -10.01
N PRO A 402 -4.90 19.62 -11.20
CA PRO A 402 -4.35 20.24 -12.42
C PRO A 402 -3.99 21.72 -12.24
N ALA A 403 -4.75 22.45 -11.42
CA ALA A 403 -4.48 23.85 -11.09
C ALA A 403 -3.25 24.03 -10.18
N ALA A 404 -3.02 23.12 -9.24
CA ALA A 404 -1.82 23.15 -8.39
C ALA A 404 -0.55 22.85 -9.18
N GLN A 405 -0.64 21.92 -10.14
CA GLN A 405 0.46 21.57 -11.04
C GLN A 405 0.89 22.76 -11.91
N LYS A 406 -0.07 23.44 -12.56
CA LYS A 406 0.20 24.65 -13.37
C LYS A 406 0.86 25.79 -12.56
N ARG A 407 0.46 25.98 -11.28
CA ARG A 407 1.08 26.99 -10.42
C ARG A 407 2.52 26.66 -10.06
N HIS A 408 2.80 25.40 -9.78
CA HIS A 408 4.16 24.94 -9.48
C HIS A 408 5.08 25.13 -10.70
N GLU A 409 4.62 24.73 -11.89
CA GLU A 409 5.35 24.94 -13.15
C GLU A 409 5.67 26.42 -13.42
N ARG A 410 4.70 27.32 -13.21
CA ARG A 410 4.92 28.76 -13.35
C ARG A 410 5.99 29.28 -12.39
N ARG A 411 5.99 28.86 -11.13
CA ARG A 411 6.99 29.26 -10.12
C ARG A 411 8.40 28.80 -10.48
N CYS A 412 8.52 27.59 -11.05
CA CYS A 412 9.78 27.10 -11.60
C CYS A 412 10.28 27.97 -12.76
N GLN A 413 9.38 28.44 -13.63
CA GLN A 413 9.73 29.37 -14.72
C GLN A 413 10.13 30.75 -14.21
N VAL A 414 9.49 31.25 -13.16
CA VAL A 414 9.87 32.50 -12.47
C VAL A 414 11.31 32.41 -11.96
N LEU A 415 11.67 31.33 -11.26
CA LEU A 415 13.04 31.11 -10.77
C LEU A 415 14.09 31.10 -11.88
N ARG A 416 13.82 30.38 -12.98
CA ARG A 416 14.73 30.34 -14.14
C ARG A 416 14.88 31.71 -14.80
N GLY A 417 13.78 32.45 -14.96
CA GLY A 417 13.83 33.78 -15.55
C GLY A 417 14.60 34.78 -14.67
N LEU A 418 14.41 34.72 -13.35
CA LEU A 418 15.18 35.53 -12.39
C LEU A 418 16.67 35.19 -12.43
N ALA A 419 17.02 33.90 -12.54
CA ALA A 419 18.41 33.46 -12.70
C ALA A 419 19.06 33.99 -14.00
N CYS A 420 18.26 34.16 -15.05
CA CYS A 420 18.69 34.79 -16.30
C CYS A 420 18.60 36.33 -16.28
N GLY A 421 18.40 36.96 -15.12
CA GLY A 421 18.37 38.42 -14.96
C GLY A 421 17.10 39.11 -15.44
N LYS A 422 16.02 38.39 -15.75
CA LYS A 422 14.75 39.00 -16.16
C LYS A 422 14.09 39.72 -15.00
N SER A 423 13.59 40.92 -15.25
CA SER A 423 12.79 41.68 -14.30
C SER A 423 11.40 41.07 -14.10
N ALA A 424 10.76 41.39 -12.98
CA ALA A 424 9.38 40.98 -12.70
C ALA A 424 8.37 41.49 -13.76
N LYS A 425 8.70 42.56 -14.50
CA LYS A 425 7.88 43.08 -15.61
C LYS A 425 7.98 42.16 -16.83
N GLU A 426 9.19 41.80 -17.23
CA GLU A 426 9.45 40.93 -18.38
C GLU A 426 8.95 39.50 -18.13
N LEU A 427 9.04 39.01 -16.89
CA LEU A 427 8.48 37.71 -16.48
C LEU A 427 6.95 37.70 -16.56
N ALA A 428 6.30 38.80 -16.15
CA ALA A 428 4.86 38.95 -16.25
C ALA A 428 4.38 38.91 -17.71
N GLU A 429 5.07 39.63 -18.60
CA GLU A 429 4.82 39.63 -20.04
C GLU A 429 5.06 38.26 -20.69
N THR A 430 6.18 37.59 -20.36
CA THR A 430 6.53 36.27 -20.92
C THR A 430 5.54 35.18 -20.48
N LEU A 431 5.10 35.22 -19.22
CA LEU A 431 4.25 34.19 -18.63
C LEU A 431 2.74 34.48 -18.75
N GLY A 432 2.37 35.60 -19.38
CA GLY A 432 0.98 36.00 -19.57
C GLY A 432 0.22 36.23 -18.25
N VAL A 433 0.90 36.74 -17.22
CA VAL A 433 0.29 37.01 -15.90
C VAL A 433 0.58 38.43 -15.44
N VAL A 434 -0.22 38.95 -14.51
CA VAL A 434 0.03 40.29 -13.96
C VAL A 434 1.26 40.31 -13.06
N ARG A 435 1.97 41.45 -13.00
CA ARG A 435 3.16 41.65 -12.15
C ARG A 435 2.94 41.25 -10.69
N LYS A 436 1.75 41.52 -10.14
CA LYS A 436 1.36 41.12 -8.77
C LYS A 436 1.44 39.60 -8.53
N THR A 437 1.12 38.79 -9.55
CA THR A 437 1.19 37.33 -9.47
C THR A 437 2.63 36.84 -9.39
N ILE A 438 3.54 37.45 -10.15
CA ILE A 438 4.98 37.13 -10.09
C ILE A 438 5.55 37.45 -8.70
N LEU A 439 5.21 38.63 -8.13
CA LEU A 439 5.63 39.00 -6.78
C LEU A 439 5.10 38.03 -5.72
N SER A 440 3.83 37.62 -5.84
CA SER A 440 3.23 36.63 -4.93
C SER A 440 3.90 35.26 -5.05
N ASP A 441 4.29 34.87 -6.26
CA ASP A 441 5.01 33.62 -6.52
C ASP A 441 6.43 33.67 -5.95
N CYS A 442 7.15 34.79 -6.08
CA CYS A 442 8.46 34.97 -5.44
C CYS A 442 8.37 34.86 -3.91
N GLU A 443 7.37 35.49 -3.29
CA GLU A 443 7.15 35.40 -1.84
C GLU A 443 6.79 33.98 -1.41
N TYR A 444 6.02 33.26 -2.23
CA TYR A 444 5.72 31.84 -1.98
C TYR A 444 6.98 30.99 -2.06
N ILE A 445 7.78 31.13 -3.12
CA ILE A 445 9.05 30.41 -3.29
C ILE A 445 9.97 30.67 -2.10
N ARG A 446 10.04 31.92 -1.61
CA ARG A 446 10.85 32.28 -0.44
C ARG A 446 10.38 31.56 0.84
N ARG A 447 9.07 31.49 1.08
CA ARG A 447 8.49 30.79 2.26
C ARG A 447 8.53 29.28 2.15
N HIS A 448 8.57 28.76 0.94
CA HIS A 448 8.55 27.34 0.61
C HIS A 448 9.82 26.95 -0.17
N TYR A 449 10.98 27.45 0.28
CA TYR A 449 12.26 27.26 -0.38
C TYR A 449 12.55 25.80 -0.72
N CYS A 450 12.24 24.87 0.20
CA CYS A 450 12.46 23.43 0.03
C CYS A 450 11.62 22.82 -1.11
N GLU A 451 10.50 23.43 -1.53
CA GLU A 451 9.74 22.95 -2.69
C GLU A 451 10.48 23.23 -4.01
N PHE A 452 11.44 24.15 -4.00
CA PHE A 452 12.16 24.60 -5.20
C PHE A 452 13.69 24.47 -5.06
N SER A 453 14.18 23.79 -4.01
CA SER A 453 15.60 23.68 -3.66
C SER A 453 16.42 23.13 -4.82
N ASP A 454 15.91 22.14 -5.54
CA ASP A 454 16.64 21.47 -6.62
C ASP A 454 16.85 22.40 -7.81
N ILE A 455 15.82 23.19 -8.13
CA ILE A 455 15.89 24.20 -9.19
C ILE A 455 16.85 25.31 -8.76
N ILE A 456 16.77 25.78 -7.52
CA ILE A 456 17.66 26.83 -7.01
C ILE A 456 19.12 26.35 -6.97
N LYS A 457 19.38 25.13 -6.49
CA LYS A 457 20.71 24.49 -6.52
C LYS A 457 21.23 24.38 -7.95
N SER A 458 20.43 23.86 -8.87
CA SER A 458 20.82 23.72 -10.29
C SER A 458 21.16 25.06 -10.94
N LEU A 459 20.40 26.12 -10.63
CA LEU A 459 20.64 27.47 -11.16
C LEU A 459 21.85 28.13 -10.48
N SER A 460 22.08 27.89 -9.19
CA SER A 460 23.23 28.42 -8.47
C SER A 460 24.57 27.90 -9.01
N TYR A 461 24.58 26.64 -9.47
CA TYR A 461 25.73 26.03 -10.12
C TYR A 461 26.00 26.64 -11.51
N GLN A 462 24.95 27.03 -12.23
CA GLN A 462 25.05 27.59 -13.59
C GLN A 462 25.41 29.08 -13.61
N VAL A 463 25.06 29.86 -12.59
CA VAL A 463 25.17 31.34 -12.59
C VAL A 463 26.32 31.84 -11.70
N GLY A 464 27.15 30.96 -11.14
CA GLY A 464 28.36 31.35 -10.41
C GLY A 464 28.07 32.19 -9.14
N ASN A 465 27.41 31.57 -8.15
CA ASN A 465 27.19 32.10 -6.79
C ASN A 465 26.34 33.37 -6.60
N ASN A 466 25.87 34.07 -7.64
CA ASN A 466 25.09 35.31 -7.47
C ASN A 466 23.62 35.13 -7.01
N LEU A 467 23.06 33.92 -7.06
CA LEU A 467 21.67 33.66 -6.60
C LEU A 467 21.56 33.30 -5.11
N ALA A 468 22.62 32.73 -4.53
CA ALA A 468 22.60 32.19 -3.17
C ALA A 468 22.43 33.28 -2.10
N HIS A 469 22.93 34.49 -2.34
CA HIS A 469 22.82 35.61 -1.41
C HIS A 469 21.45 36.32 -1.43
N ILE A 470 20.67 36.18 -2.51
CA ILE A 470 19.43 36.97 -2.74
C ILE A 470 18.20 36.34 -2.06
N LEU A 471 18.27 35.06 -1.69
CA LEU A 471 17.14 34.31 -1.12
C LEU A 471 17.32 33.93 0.37
N LEU A 472 18.33 34.47 1.05
CA LEU A 472 18.56 34.19 2.47
C LEU A 472 17.53 34.87 3.39
N PRO A 473 17.13 34.25 4.52
CA PRO A 473 15.90 34.59 5.24
C PRO A 473 15.95 35.85 6.13
N LYS A 474 16.94 36.75 6.00
CA LYS A 474 17.26 37.75 7.05
C LYS A 474 17.30 39.24 6.64
N GLN A 475 16.76 39.67 5.49
CA GLN A 475 16.74 41.12 5.14
C GLN A 475 15.32 41.63 4.79
N PRO A 476 14.97 42.88 5.14
CA PRO A 476 13.66 43.49 4.81
C PRO A 476 13.40 43.60 3.30
N VAL A 477 12.14 43.44 2.91
CA VAL A 477 11.64 43.35 1.51
C VAL A 477 12.03 44.55 0.62
N GLU A 478 12.24 45.72 1.22
CA GLU A 478 12.59 46.96 0.50
C GLU A 478 14.04 46.99 0.01
N LYS A 479 14.96 46.20 0.60
CA LYS A 479 16.36 46.12 0.15
C LYS A 479 16.58 45.17 -1.03
N VAL A 480 15.68 44.21 -1.26
CA VAL A 480 15.84 43.20 -2.33
C VAL A 480 15.72 43.79 -3.73
N CYS A 481 14.93 44.85 -3.92
CA CYS A 481 14.87 45.59 -5.19
C CYS A 481 16.04 46.55 -5.40
N ALA A 482 16.64 47.08 -4.32
CA ALA A 482 17.73 48.04 -4.38
C ALA A 482 19.11 47.37 -4.61
N SER A 483 19.32 46.16 -4.06
CA SER A 483 20.57 45.41 -4.21
C SER A 483 20.83 44.88 -5.64
N LEU A 484 19.80 44.86 -6.49
CA LEU A 484 19.91 44.44 -7.90
C LEU A 484 20.33 45.60 -8.84
N GLN A 485 20.30 46.85 -8.38
CA GLN A 485 20.70 48.03 -9.17
C GLN A 485 22.18 48.41 -9.01
N THR A 486 22.90 47.82 -8.04
CA THR A 486 24.27 48.24 -7.68
C THR A 486 25.39 47.35 -8.24
N LEU A 487 25.06 46.29 -8.99
CA LEU A 487 26.06 45.50 -9.74
C LEU A 487 26.35 46.15 -11.10
N ARG A 488 26.92 47.37 -11.07
CA ARG A 488 27.86 47.85 -12.10
C ARG A 488 29.25 47.82 -11.47
N LEU A 489 30.00 46.77 -11.78
CA LEU A 489 31.41 46.77 -12.18
C LEU A 489 31.79 45.34 -12.58
#